data_AF-A0A2V9BVE7-F1
#
_entry.id   AF-A0A2V9BVE7-F1
#
_cell.length_a   1.000
_cell.length_b   1.000
_cell.length_c   1.000
_cell.angle_alpha   90.00
_cell.angle_beta   90.00
_cell.angle_gamma   90.00
#
_symmetry.space_group_name_H-M   'P 1'
#
loop_
_entity.id
_entity.type
_entity.pdbx_description
1 polymer ?
#
loop_
_entity_poly.entity_id
_entity_poly.type
_entity_poly.pdbx_seq_one_letter_code
_entity_poly.pdbx_strand_id
1 'polypeptide(L)'
;ARTGATFQPGSGDYLIAFSVAESVRIPHHSSARTTEVTLLRHDRLGPLFQAVAEATEEAIYNSVLRATTVRGRDAHVAHALPLDELQRILKKYGRGK
;
A
#
# COMPACT_ATOMS: atom_id res chain seq x y z
N ALA A 1 9.49 -0.23 5.87
CA ALA A 1 10.72 -0.99 5.53
C ALA A 1 11.30 -0.60 4.18
N ARG A 2 10.76 -1.07 3.04
CA ARG A 2 11.35 -0.85 1.70
C ARG A 2 11.37 0.63 1.27
N THR A 3 10.38 1.40 1.71
CA THR A 3 10.30 2.86 1.51
C THR A 3 10.96 3.67 2.62
N GLY A 4 11.70 3.04 3.54
CA GLY A 4 12.44 3.73 4.61
C GLY A 4 11.75 3.84 5.97
N ALA A 5 10.49 3.41 6.11
CA ALA A 5 9.80 3.44 7.42
C ALA A 5 10.47 2.51 8.46
N THR A 6 10.71 3.04 9.67
CA THR A 6 11.33 2.34 10.82
C THR A 6 10.36 2.10 11.99
N PHE A 7 9.05 2.29 11.79
CA PHE A 7 7.99 2.06 12.80
C PHE A 7 8.24 2.80 14.12
N GLN A 8 8.56 4.10 14.03
CA GLN A 8 8.89 4.90 15.21
C GLN A 8 7.71 5.03 16.17
N PRO A 9 7.96 5.16 17.49
CA PRO A 9 6.92 5.49 18.46
C PRO A 9 6.12 6.71 18.01
N GLY A 10 4.80 6.59 17.98
CA GLY A 10 3.88 7.62 17.47
C GLY A 10 3.42 7.41 16.02
N SER A 11 4.00 6.47 15.26
CA SER A 11 3.45 6.03 13.97
C SER A 11 2.28 5.08 14.18
N GLY A 12 1.12 5.39 13.60
CA GLY A 12 -0.09 4.57 13.69
C GLY A 12 -0.26 3.66 12.47
N ASP A 13 0.56 2.64 12.34
CA ASP A 13 0.60 1.78 11.15
C ASP A 13 -0.29 0.54 11.32
N TYR A 14 -1.37 0.44 10.53
CA TYR A 14 -2.33 -0.69 10.55
C TYR A 14 -2.54 -1.26 9.16
N LEU A 15 -2.81 -2.57 9.07
CA LEU A 15 -3.11 -3.26 7.81
C LEU A 15 -4.46 -3.97 7.90
N ILE A 16 -5.25 -3.84 6.84
CA ILE A 16 -6.51 -4.57 6.63
C ILE A 16 -6.43 -5.23 5.26
N ALA A 17 -6.68 -6.54 5.21
CA ALA A 17 -6.74 -7.29 3.98
C ALA A 17 -8.06 -8.07 3.92
N PHE A 18 -8.69 -8.09 2.75
CA PHE A 18 -9.92 -8.84 2.51
C PHE A 18 -9.89 -9.45 1.10
N SER A 19 -10.66 -10.53 0.91
CA SER A 19 -10.84 -11.14 -0.39
C SER A 19 -12.18 -10.72 -0.98
N VAL A 20 -12.20 -10.44 -2.28
CA VAL A 20 -13.43 -10.21 -3.05
C VAL A 20 -13.93 -11.48 -3.75
N ALA A 21 -13.23 -12.61 -3.61
CA ALA A 21 -13.62 -13.87 -4.22
C ALA A 21 -15.02 -14.29 -3.73
N GLU A 22 -15.91 -14.56 -4.67
CA GLU A 22 -17.32 -14.86 -4.37
C GLU A 22 -17.49 -16.07 -3.46
N SER A 23 -16.64 -17.09 -3.62
CA SER A 23 -16.63 -18.33 -2.85
C SER A 23 -16.35 -18.17 -1.36
N VAL A 24 -15.91 -16.99 -0.91
CA VAL A 24 -15.63 -16.69 0.51
C VAL A 24 -16.43 -15.50 1.04
N ARG A 25 -17.38 -14.98 0.25
CA ARG A 25 -18.27 -13.91 0.72
C ARG A 25 -19.27 -14.47 1.71
N ILE A 26 -19.48 -13.74 2.80
CA ILE A 26 -20.46 -14.09 3.82
C ILE A 26 -21.75 -13.32 3.50
N PRO A 27 -22.85 -13.99 3.09
CA PRO A 27 -24.10 -13.31 2.81
C PRO A 27 -24.73 -12.79 4.11
N HIS A 28 -25.32 -11.60 4.07
CA HIS A 28 -26.01 -11.03 5.23
C HIS A 28 -27.24 -11.84 5.65
N HIS A 29 -27.89 -12.50 4.67
CA HIS A 29 -29.02 -13.39 4.89
C HIS A 29 -28.74 -14.75 4.24
N SER A 30 -28.95 -15.82 5.01
CA SER A 30 -28.90 -17.19 4.51
C SER A 30 -29.89 -18.04 5.31
N SER A 31 -30.68 -18.86 4.61
CA SER A 31 -31.49 -19.91 5.22
C SER A 31 -30.70 -21.20 5.47
N ALA A 32 -29.48 -21.30 4.92
CA ALA A 32 -28.62 -22.45 5.08
C ALA A 32 -27.95 -22.45 6.46
N ARG A 33 -27.85 -23.63 7.08
CA ARG A 33 -27.19 -23.82 8.38
C ARG A 33 -25.66 -23.83 8.28
N THR A 34 -25.11 -24.05 7.09
CA THR A 34 -23.67 -24.14 6.83
C THR A 34 -23.33 -23.45 5.51
N THR A 35 -22.05 -23.14 5.31
CA THR A 35 -21.51 -22.60 4.07
C THR A 35 -20.24 -23.34 3.71
N GLU A 36 -20.12 -23.76 2.47
CA GLU A 36 -18.88 -24.32 1.94
C GLU A 36 -18.05 -23.20 1.32
N VAL A 37 -16.75 -23.19 1.61
CA VAL A 37 -15.83 -22.18 1.09
C VAL A 37 -14.66 -22.86 0.38
N THR A 38 -14.28 -22.32 -0.77
CA THR A 38 -13.05 -22.71 -1.46
C THR A 38 -11.94 -21.75 -1.07
N LEU A 39 -10.86 -22.29 -0.48
CA LEU A 39 -9.71 -21.52 -0.01
C LEU A 39 -8.46 -21.89 -0.82
N LEU A 40 -7.62 -20.87 -1.07
CA LEU A 40 -6.29 -21.11 -1.61
C LEU A 40 -5.43 -21.78 -0.54
N ARG A 41 -4.71 -22.83 -0.93
CA ARG A 41 -3.79 -23.52 -0.01
C ARG A 41 -2.65 -22.59 0.41
N HIS A 42 -2.23 -22.72 1.66
CA HIS A 42 -1.19 -21.87 2.24
C HIS A 42 0.13 -21.87 1.46
N ASP A 43 0.54 -23.04 0.95
CA ASP A 43 1.74 -23.24 0.12
C ASP A 43 1.69 -22.53 -1.25
N ARG A 44 0.54 -21.96 -1.62
CA ARG A 44 0.35 -21.19 -2.86
C ARG A 44 0.24 -19.67 -2.62
N LEU A 45 0.40 -19.19 -1.37
CA LEU A 45 0.29 -17.76 -1.05
C LEU A 45 1.51 -16.92 -1.44
N GLY A 46 2.66 -17.53 -1.73
CA GLY A 46 3.92 -16.84 -2.04
C GLY A 46 3.77 -15.70 -3.05
N PRO A 47 3.17 -15.93 -4.23
CA PRO A 47 2.93 -14.87 -5.21
C PRO A 47 2.05 -13.73 -4.71
N LEU A 48 1.04 -14.01 -3.86
CA LEU A 48 0.19 -12.97 -3.28
C LEU A 48 0.95 -12.11 -2.27
N PHE A 49 1.83 -12.70 -1.46
CA PHE A 49 2.67 -11.93 -0.54
C PHE A 49 3.62 -11.00 -1.29
N GLN A 50 4.24 -11.48 -2.36
CA GLN A 50 5.09 -10.64 -3.19
C GLN A 50 4.28 -9.50 -3.84
N ALA A 51 3.12 -9.83 -4.44
CA ALA A 51 2.25 -8.83 -5.07
C ALA A 51 1.79 -7.75 -4.08
N VAL A 52 1.41 -8.12 -2.85
CA VAL A 52 1.02 -7.15 -1.81
C VAL A 52 2.20 -6.27 -1.41
N ALA A 53 3.40 -6.85 -1.25
CA ALA A 53 4.59 -6.08 -0.91
C ALA A 53 4.95 -5.05 -1.99
N GLU A 54 4.93 -5.45 -3.26
CA GLU A 54 5.20 -4.57 -4.40
C GLU A 54 4.13 -3.49 -4.56
N ALA A 55 2.85 -3.86 -4.51
CA ALA A 55 1.74 -2.93 -4.63
C ALA A 55 1.72 -1.90 -3.48
N THR A 56 2.05 -2.31 -2.26
CA THR A 56 2.11 -1.41 -1.10
C THR A 56 3.30 -0.45 -1.21
N GLU A 57 4.47 -0.94 -1.62
CA GLU A 57 5.65 -0.10 -1.86
C GLU A 57 5.35 0.97 -2.92
N GLU A 58 4.78 0.57 -4.06
CA GLU A 58 4.46 1.50 -5.14
C GLU A 58 3.32 2.46 -4.78
N ALA A 59 2.31 2.03 -4.02
CA ALA A 59 1.25 2.90 -3.53
C ALA A 59 1.80 4.04 -2.65
N ILE A 60 2.78 3.76 -1.79
CA ILE A 60 3.46 4.76 -0.98
C ILE A 60 4.26 5.73 -1.86
N TYR A 61 5.01 5.24 -2.86
CA TYR A 61 5.68 6.13 -3.80
C TYR A 61 4.69 7.02 -4.56
N ASN A 62 3.60 6.44 -5.05
CA ASN A 62 2.56 7.16 -5.79
C ASN A 62 1.89 8.26 -4.96
N SER A 63 1.66 8.04 -3.66
CA SER A 63 1.06 9.06 -2.79
C SER A 63 1.95 10.30 -2.66
N VAL A 64 3.27 10.10 -2.54
CA VAL A 64 4.25 11.20 -2.46
C VAL A 64 4.47 11.86 -3.80
N LEU A 65 4.60 11.08 -4.88
CA LEU A 65 4.85 11.60 -6.23
C LEU A 65 3.66 12.41 -6.79
N ARG A 66 2.43 12.10 -6.34
CA ARG A 66 1.21 12.82 -6.74
C ARG A 66 0.78 13.88 -5.73
N ALA A 67 1.48 14.01 -4.61
CA ALA A 67 1.17 15.03 -3.61
C ALA A 67 1.31 16.44 -4.21
N THR A 68 0.44 17.34 -3.77
CA THR A 68 0.53 18.77 -4.10
C THR A 68 0.92 19.56 -2.86
N THR A 69 1.52 20.73 -3.06
CA THR A 69 1.87 21.61 -1.94
C THR A 69 0.58 22.13 -1.28
N VAL A 70 0.47 21.94 0.03
CA VAL A 70 -0.70 22.37 0.82
C VAL A 70 -0.28 23.31 1.94
N ARG A 71 -1.14 24.29 2.24
CA ARG A 71 -1.03 25.16 3.42
C ARG A 71 -2.08 24.75 4.44
N GLY A 72 -1.66 24.48 5.67
CA GLY A 72 -2.50 24.04 6.77
C GLY A 72 -2.59 25.08 7.89
N ARG A 73 -2.99 24.61 9.09
CA ARG A 73 -3.07 25.45 10.30
C ARG A 73 -1.74 26.11 10.64
N ASP A 74 -1.82 27.24 11.35
CA ASP A 74 -0.65 27.94 11.90
C ASP A 74 0.42 28.28 10.85
N ALA A 75 -0.01 28.57 9.62
CA ALA A 75 0.84 28.84 8.46
C ALA A 75 1.80 27.69 8.06
N HIS A 76 1.58 26.46 8.56
CA HIS A 76 2.36 25.30 8.14
C HIS A 76 2.16 25.01 6.65
N VAL A 77 3.26 24.69 5.96
CA VAL A 77 3.25 24.31 4.56
C VAL A 77 3.90 22.94 4.40
N ALA A 78 3.19 22.01 3.78
CA ALA A 78 3.75 20.73 3.34
C ALA A 78 3.97 20.81 1.83
N HIS A 79 5.23 20.75 1.40
CA HIS A 79 5.61 20.88 0.00
C HIS A 79 5.51 19.54 -0.73
N ALA A 80 5.04 19.60 -1.98
CA ALA A 80 5.17 18.46 -2.90
C ALA A 80 6.64 18.10 -3.14
N LEU A 81 6.89 16.84 -3.45
CA LEU A 81 8.23 16.37 -3.80
C LEU A 81 8.68 17.02 -5.13
N PRO A 82 9.87 17.65 -5.19
CA PRO A 82 10.38 18.23 -6.43
C PRO A 82 10.80 17.13 -7.42
N LEU A 83 9.97 16.87 -8.43
CA LEU A 83 10.16 15.74 -9.35
C LEU A 83 11.44 15.87 -10.20
N ASP A 84 11.82 17.08 -10.61
CA ASP A 84 13.04 17.31 -11.41
C ASP A 84 14.30 16.98 -10.60
N GLU A 85 14.31 17.33 -9.30
CA GLU A 85 15.38 16.99 -8.36
C GLU A 85 15.47 15.48 -8.18
N LEU A 86 14.32 14.84 -7.94
CA LEU A 86 14.25 13.39 -7.81
C LEU A 86 14.83 12.69 -9.05
N GLN A 87 14.44 13.11 -10.26
CA GLN A 87 14.95 12.52 -11.50
C GLN A 87 16.47 12.66 -11.62
N ARG A 88 17.03 13.82 -11.25
CA ARG A 88 18.48 14.04 -11.27
C ARG A 88 19.20 13.13 -10.28
N ILE A 89 18.65 12.96 -9.08
CA ILE A 89 19.19 12.04 -8.06
C ILE A 89 19.14 10.60 -8.59
N LEU A 90 18.00 10.16 -9.13
CA LEU A 90 17.86 8.80 -9.67
C LEU A 90 18.87 8.53 -10.80
N LYS A 91 19.08 9.49 -11.71
CA LYS A 91 20.11 9.41 -12.77
C LYS A 91 21.53 9.29 -12.19
N LYS A 92 21.87 10.10 -11.18
CA LYS A 92 23.17 10.06 -10.49
C LYS A 92 23.50 8.67 -9.94
N TYR A 93 22.49 7.93 -9.46
CA TYR A 93 22.65 6.58 -8.92
C TYR A 93 22.35 5.45 -9.93
N GLY A 94 22.21 5.76 -11.23
CA GLY A 94 21.98 4.76 -12.28
C GLY A 94 20.60 4.09 -12.22
N ARG A 95 19.61 4.77 -11.63
CA ARG A 95 18.22 4.28 -11.48
C ARG A 95 17.21 5.08 -12.31
N GLY A 96 17.61 6.21 -12.89
CA GLY A 96 16.80 7.01 -13.82
C GLY A 96 17.20 6.73 -15.27
N LYS A 97 16.23 6.77 -16.19
CA LYS A 97 16.48 6.81 -17.64
C LYS A 97 17.03 8.16 -18.06
#